data_AF-A0A349DF25-F1
#
_entry.id   AF-A0A349DF25-F1
#
_cell.length_a   1.000
_cell.length_b   1.000
_cell.length_c   1.000
_cell.angle_alpha   90.00
_cell.angle_beta   90.00
_cell.angle_gamma   90.00
#
_symmetry.space_group_name_H-M   'P 1'
#
loop_
_entity.id
_entity.type
_entity.pdbx_description
1 polymer ?
#
loop_
_entity_poly.entity_id
_entity_poly.type
_entity_poly.pdbx_seq_one_letter_code
_entity_poly.pdbx_strand_id
1 'polypeptide(L)'
;MNKLQIIIITSICLSISGLSACKPTSKKGAWIPEDKQMFLKYCKEARKSKDIQLSKPQIDAVCDCALQKSIKAYESFYEANADTVNFKSVGGDCIEQIRGR
;
A
#
# COMPACT_ATOMS: atom_id res chain seq x y z
N MET A 1 -53.62 -43.75 -12.57
CA MET A 1 -53.78 -42.37 -12.04
C MET A 1 -52.88 -42.23 -10.82
N ASN A 2 -51.66 -41.74 -11.03
CA ASN A 2 -51.16 -40.42 -10.61
C ASN A 2 -50.99 -40.28 -9.09
N LYS A 3 -49.91 -39.81 -8.50
CA LYS A 3 -48.56 -39.41 -8.93
C LYS A 3 -47.77 -39.33 -7.61
N LEU A 4 -46.77 -40.19 -7.48
CA LEU A 4 -45.45 -39.92 -6.89
C LEU A 4 -45.35 -38.65 -6.01
N GLN A 5 -45.49 -38.79 -4.69
CA GLN A 5 -45.12 -37.76 -3.72
C GLN A 5 -43.77 -38.15 -3.10
N ILE A 6 -42.69 -37.89 -3.83
CA ILE A 6 -41.33 -37.91 -3.31
C ILE A 6 -41.21 -36.65 -2.44
N ILE A 7 -41.19 -36.83 -1.12
CA ILE A 7 -40.83 -35.76 -0.18
C ILE A 7 -39.31 -35.61 -0.28
N ILE A 8 -38.87 -34.82 -1.25
CA ILE A 8 -37.48 -34.41 -1.38
C ILE A 8 -37.19 -33.47 -0.20
N ILE A 9 -36.49 -34.00 0.79
CA ILE A 9 -35.73 -33.24 1.79
C ILE A 9 -34.71 -32.40 1.02
N THR A 10 -35.13 -31.24 0.52
CA THR A 10 -34.22 -30.23 0.01
C THR A 10 -33.92 -29.30 1.17
N SER A 11 -32.90 -29.71 1.91
CA SER A 11 -32.15 -28.90 2.85
C SER A 11 -31.93 -27.53 2.23
N ILE A 12 -32.67 -26.53 2.73
CA ILE A 12 -32.40 -25.12 2.45
C ILE A 12 -31.06 -24.85 3.15
N CYS A 13 -29.98 -25.10 2.40
CA CYS A 13 -28.70 -24.52 2.71
C CYS A 13 -28.89 -23.01 2.57
N LEU A 14 -29.12 -22.38 3.72
CA LEU A 14 -28.96 -20.96 3.95
C LEU A 14 -27.48 -20.64 3.72
N SER A 15 -27.05 -20.63 2.47
CA SER A 15 -25.75 -20.09 2.09
C SER A 15 -25.86 -18.59 2.24
N ILE A 16 -25.62 -18.11 3.46
CA ILE A 16 -25.04 -16.80 3.71
C ILE A 16 -23.67 -16.86 3.02
N SER A 17 -23.68 -16.65 1.71
CA SER A 17 -22.49 -16.29 0.97
C SER A 17 -22.07 -14.95 1.55
N GLY A 18 -21.24 -15.00 2.60
CA GLY A 18 -20.56 -13.83 3.11
C GLY A 18 -19.95 -13.15 1.90
N LEU A 19 -20.44 -11.96 1.57
CA LEU A 19 -19.77 -11.07 0.63
C LEU A 19 -18.36 -10.90 1.19
N SER A 20 -17.41 -11.65 0.63
CA SER A 20 -16.00 -11.31 0.76
C SER A 20 -15.88 -10.00 0.01
N ALA A 21 -16.11 -8.89 0.71
CA ALA A 21 -15.90 -7.58 0.16
C ALA A 21 -14.45 -7.55 -0.33
N CYS A 22 -14.25 -7.46 -1.65
CA CYS A 22 -12.94 -7.33 -2.23
C CYS A 22 -12.24 -6.16 -1.54
N LYS A 23 -11.20 -6.44 -0.73
CA LYS A 23 -10.45 -5.38 -0.07
C LYS A 23 -9.86 -4.48 -1.16
N PRO A 24 -9.95 -3.14 -1.03
CA PRO A 24 -9.37 -2.25 -2.01
C PRO A 24 -7.87 -2.51 -2.10
N THR A 25 -7.33 -2.50 -3.32
CA THR A 25 -5.90 -2.65 -3.60
C THR A 25 -5.36 -1.35 -4.18
N SER A 26 -4.07 -1.08 -3.95
CA SER A 26 -3.40 0.05 -4.60
C SER A 26 -3.34 -0.11 -6.12
N LYS A 27 -3.25 1.02 -6.78
CA LYS A 27 -2.87 1.15 -8.19
C LYS A 27 -2.05 2.41 -8.37
N LYS A 28 -1.32 2.53 -9.48
CA LYS A 28 -0.51 3.70 -9.80
C LYS A 28 -1.36 4.97 -9.77
N GLY A 29 -0.85 5.99 -9.08
CA GLY A 29 -1.53 7.25 -8.82
C GLY A 29 -2.56 7.22 -7.69
N ALA A 30 -2.98 6.05 -7.21
CA ALA A 30 -4.04 5.91 -6.21
C ALA A 30 -3.77 4.75 -5.24
N TRP A 31 -2.74 4.90 -4.41
CA TRP A 31 -2.45 3.95 -3.35
C TRP A 31 -3.49 4.03 -2.22
N ILE A 32 -3.80 2.87 -1.65
CA ILE A 32 -4.66 2.76 -0.47
C ILE A 32 -3.93 3.30 0.78
N PRO A 33 -4.66 3.71 1.83
CA PRO A 33 -4.06 4.23 3.06
C PRO A 33 -3.01 3.30 3.69
N GLU A 34 -3.22 2.00 3.62
CA GLU A 34 -2.35 0.97 4.20
C GLU A 34 -0.95 1.00 3.55
N ASP A 35 -0.88 1.05 2.22
CA ASP A 35 0.40 1.14 1.48
C ASP A 35 1.12 2.45 1.77
N LYS A 36 0.39 3.56 1.87
CA LYS A 36 0.95 4.86 2.24
C LYS A 36 1.58 4.81 3.63
N GLN A 37 0.89 4.20 4.60
CA GLN A 37 1.39 4.06 5.97
C GLN A 37 2.62 3.16 6.04
N MET A 38 2.60 2.01 5.34
CA MET A 38 3.75 1.11 5.27
C MET A 38 4.97 1.81 4.68
N PHE A 39 4.79 2.55 3.59
CA PHE A 39 5.84 3.35 2.98
C PHE A 39 6.43 4.38 3.95
N LEU A 40 5.58 5.19 4.59
CA LEU A 40 6.03 6.24 5.51
C LEU A 40 6.78 5.66 6.70
N LYS A 41 6.32 4.53 7.25
CA LYS A 41 7.00 3.82 8.33
C LYS A 41 8.40 3.38 7.89
N TYR A 42 8.48 2.64 6.78
CA TYR A 42 9.75 2.18 6.21
C TYR A 42 10.70 3.35 5.95
N CYS A 43 10.20 4.41 5.34
CA CYS A 43 10.97 5.59 4.98
C CYS A 43 11.62 6.28 6.18
N LYS A 44 10.87 6.41 7.29
CA LYS A 44 11.35 7.02 8.54
C LYS A 44 12.34 6.11 9.26
N GLU A 45 12.07 4.81 9.31
CA GLU A 45 12.97 3.82 9.92
C GLU A 45 14.31 3.76 9.18
N ALA A 46 14.28 3.71 7.84
CA ALA A 46 15.48 3.70 7.00
C ALA A 46 16.32 4.97 7.12
N ARG A 47 15.73 6.10 7.53
CA ARG A 47 16.43 7.38 7.74
C ARG A 47 16.92 7.58 9.15
N LYS A 48 16.30 6.93 10.15
CA LYS A 48 16.84 6.88 11.51
C LYS A 48 18.08 5.99 11.59
N SER A 49 18.14 4.93 10.78
CA SER A 49 19.26 3.98 10.77
C SER A 49 20.46 4.44 9.95
N LYS A 50 20.27 5.42 9.07
CA LYS A 50 21.34 6.04 8.30
C LYS A 50 21.68 7.34 9.00
N ASP A 51 22.96 7.56 9.30
CA ASP A 51 23.54 8.70 10.02
C ASP A 51 23.43 10.02 9.23
N ILE A 52 22.21 10.34 8.77
CA ILE A 52 21.88 11.51 7.99
C ILE A 52 21.42 12.57 8.98
N GLN A 53 22.16 13.66 9.10
CA GLN A 53 21.82 14.80 9.95
C GLN A 53 20.61 15.57 9.39
N LEU A 54 19.41 14.99 9.53
CA LEU A 54 18.14 15.65 9.25
C LEU A 54 17.34 15.73 10.56
N SER A 55 16.78 16.91 10.82
CA SER A 55 15.79 17.08 11.87
C SER A 55 14.53 16.25 11.58
N LYS A 56 13.73 15.97 12.61
CA LYS A 56 12.46 15.24 12.43
C LYS A 56 11.55 15.86 11.35
N PRO A 57 11.31 17.19 11.31
CA PRO A 57 10.52 17.81 10.24
C PRO A 57 11.11 17.59 8.85
N GLN A 58 12.44 17.60 8.71
CA GLN A 58 13.09 17.32 7.42
C GLN A 58 12.93 15.86 7.01
N ILE A 59 13.04 14.91 7.95
CA ILE A 59 12.78 13.49 7.67
C ILE A 59 11.33 13.30 7.19
N ASP A 60 10.37 13.93 7.86
CA ASP A 60 8.96 13.86 7.47
C ASP A 60 8.76 14.44 6.07
N ALA A 61 9.31 15.61 5.77
CA ALA A 61 9.21 16.24 4.45
C ALA A 61 9.86 15.39 3.34
N VAL A 62 11.03 14.78 3.60
CA VAL A 62 11.67 13.88 2.64
C VAL A 62 10.78 12.66 2.38
N CYS A 63 10.20 12.08 3.43
CA CYS A 63 9.33 10.91 3.30
C CYS A 63 8.03 11.20 2.56
N ASP A 64 7.44 12.37 2.77
CA ASP A 64 6.26 12.80 2.03
C ASP A 64 6.60 13.02 0.55
N CYS A 65 7.74 13.65 0.25
CA CYS A 65 8.24 13.78 -1.13
C CYS A 65 8.42 12.41 -1.79
N ALA A 66 9.10 11.48 -1.10
CA ALA A 66 9.36 10.15 -1.64
C ALA A 66 8.07 9.35 -1.83
N LEU A 67 7.09 9.50 -0.95
CA LEU A 67 5.76 8.89 -1.07
C LEU A 67 5.06 9.39 -2.33
N GLN A 68 5.03 10.71 -2.56
CA GLN A 68 4.37 11.29 -3.74
C GLN A 68 5.01 10.83 -5.04
N LYS A 69 6.35 10.74 -5.10
CA LYS A 69 7.05 10.19 -6.26
C LYS A 69 6.73 8.70 -6.46
N SER A 70 6.69 7.92 -5.38
CA SER A 70 6.44 6.48 -5.46
C SER A 70 5.01 6.14 -5.89
N ILE A 71 4.01 6.88 -5.39
CA ILE A 71 2.61 6.74 -5.82
C ILE A 71 2.48 6.94 -7.34
N LYS A 72 3.25 7.86 -7.93
CA LYS A 72 3.23 8.13 -9.37
C LYS A 72 3.97 7.07 -10.18
N ALA A 73 4.97 6.41 -9.59
CA ALA A 73 5.87 5.51 -10.30
C ALA A 73 5.42 4.05 -10.27
N TYR A 74 4.82 3.59 -9.17
CA TYR A 74 4.53 2.16 -8.93
C TYR A 74 3.06 1.90 -8.57
N GLU A 75 2.60 0.68 -8.76
CA GLU A 75 1.24 0.23 -8.44
C GLU A 75 0.99 0.15 -6.94
N SER A 76 2.01 -0.21 -6.15
CA SER A 76 1.88 -0.44 -4.70
C SER A 76 3.18 -0.21 -3.94
N PHE A 77 3.09 -0.19 -2.61
CA PHE A 77 4.28 -0.19 -1.75
C PHE A 77 5.17 -1.41 -2.01
N TYR A 78 4.58 -2.59 -2.22
CA TYR A 78 5.34 -3.83 -2.44
C TYR A 78 6.18 -3.79 -3.71
N GLU A 79 5.62 -3.26 -4.80
CA GLU A 79 6.36 -3.08 -6.06
C GLU A 79 7.50 -2.07 -5.87
N ALA A 80 7.20 -0.91 -5.26
CA ALA A 80 8.22 0.10 -4.99
C ALA A 80 9.37 -0.43 -4.12
N ASN A 81 9.05 -1.23 -3.10
CA ASN A 81 10.02 -1.80 -2.17
C ASN A 81 10.86 -2.94 -2.81
N ALA A 82 10.33 -3.61 -3.83
CA ALA A 82 11.09 -4.58 -4.62
C ALA A 82 12.14 -3.90 -5.52
N ASP A 83 11.87 -2.68 -6.00
CA ASP A 83 12.81 -1.88 -6.79
C ASP A 83 13.80 -1.10 -5.92
N THR A 84 14.72 -1.84 -5.28
CA THR A 84 15.67 -1.26 -4.32
C THR A 84 16.62 -0.20 -4.90
N VAL A 85 16.82 -0.16 -6.22
CA VAL A 85 17.72 0.80 -6.89
C VAL A 85 17.01 2.13 -7.05
N ASN A 86 15.87 2.14 -7.75
CA ASN A 86 15.14 3.38 -8.00
C ASN A 86 14.55 3.96 -6.70
N PHE A 87 14.17 3.09 -5.75
CA PHE A 87 13.68 3.52 -4.44
C PHE A 87 14.71 4.34 -3.65
N LYS A 88 16.00 3.95 -3.70
CA LYS A 88 17.08 4.72 -3.06
C LYS A 88 17.30 6.06 -3.76
N SER A 89 17.25 6.09 -5.09
CA SER A 89 17.40 7.32 -5.88
C SER A 89 16.31 8.33 -5.55
N VAL A 90 15.04 7.90 -5.49
CA VAL A 90 13.90 8.75 -5.12
C VAL A 90 14.12 9.42 -3.75
N GLY A 91 14.66 8.66 -2.80
CA GLY A 91 14.99 9.18 -1.48
C GLY A 91 16.08 10.25 -1.48
N GLY A 92 17.11 10.07 -2.32
CA GLY A 92 18.21 11.03 -2.49
C GLY A 92 17.75 12.34 -3.13
N ASP A 93 16.99 12.27 -4.22
CA ASP A 93 16.44 13.47 -4.89
C ASP A 93 15.63 14.35 -3.94
N CYS A 94 14.83 13.73 -3.07
CA CYS A 94 14.00 14.45 -2.11
C CYS A 94 14.83 15.12 -1.01
N ILE A 95 15.99 14.56 -0.64
CA ILE A 95 16.92 15.20 0.30
C ILE A 95 17.52 16.45 -0.34
N GLU A 96 18.00 16.34 -1.58
CA GLU A 96 18.59 17.47 -2.30
C GLU A 96 17.57 18.60 -2.53
N GLN A 97 16.32 18.25 -2.86
CA GLN A 97 15.24 19.24 -3.00
C GLN A 97 14.94 19.99 -1.69
N ILE A 98 15.10 19.35 -0.54
CA ILE A 98 14.87 19.97 0.77
C ILE A 98 16.08 20.79 1.24
N ARG A 99 17.30 20.39 0.89
CA ARG A 99 18.53 21.14 1.21
C ARG A 99 18.74 22.37 0.32
N GLY A 100 18.24 22.34 -0.91
CA GLY A 100 18.31 23.46 -1.86
C GLY A 100 17.20 24.51 -1.72
N ARG A 101 16.34 24.41 -0.69
CA ARG A 101 15.33 25.40 -0.32
C ARG A 101 15.73 26.13 0.96
#